data_AF-A0A1H3ESC6-F1
#
_entry.id   AF-A0A1H3ESC6-F1
#
_cell.length_a   1.000
_cell.length_b   1.000
_cell.length_c   1.000
_cell.angle_alpha   90.00
_cell.angle_beta   90.00
_cell.angle_gamma   90.00
#
_symmetry.space_group_name_H-M   'P 1'
#
loop_
_entity.id
_entity.type
_entity.pdbx_description
1 polymer ?
#
loop_
_entity_poly.entity_id
_entity_poly.type
_entity_poly.pdbx_seq_one_letter_code
_entity_poly.pdbx_strand_id
1 'polypeptide(L)'
;MEKYKPLYLLLGMTTVSWFGSGILIQVIWGDTGRGTIGDMFGAINALFSGLAFAGIIYTIMMQRKELALQREELKLQRDEVAKSTQELAGQREQMEFQRFETTFFNLVKVYGDVVSEISIGTARGREVFIKVMNNLHQNNNDFEFVFKGFHYLLNHYFNTATTIVEYVHKHKVLIESDKQQYIKFFRSQISEYELILIYCFTNRNIELLSLFEYYKFFEELNDTVKTTYKIS
;
A
#
# COMPACT_ATOMS: atom_id res chain seq x y z
N MET A 1 24.04 20.77 33.55
CA MET A 1 24.15 21.22 34.96
C MET A 1 23.27 22.43 35.29
N GLU A 2 22.81 23.23 34.31
CA GLU A 2 22.01 24.44 34.61
C GLU A 2 20.60 24.18 35.17
N LYS A 3 19.97 23.05 34.81
CA LYS A 3 18.58 22.73 35.18
C LYS A 3 18.33 22.60 36.70
N TYR A 4 19.37 22.34 37.49
CA TYR A 4 19.28 22.17 38.95
C TYR A 4 20.01 23.27 39.75
N LYS A 5 20.60 24.25 39.06
CA LYS A 5 21.31 25.39 39.68
C LYS A 5 20.49 26.12 40.77
N PRO A 6 19.19 26.42 40.60
CA PRO A 6 18.41 27.08 41.65
C PRO A 6 18.20 26.16 42.87
N LEU A 7 18.09 24.84 42.68
CA LEU A 7 17.91 23.88 43.78
C LEU A 7 19.16 23.85 44.69
N TYR A 8 20.35 23.79 44.10
CA TYR A 8 21.61 23.78 44.87
C TYR A 8 21.86 25.11 45.59
N LEU A 9 21.50 26.24 44.98
CA LEU A 9 21.57 27.55 45.63
C LEU A 9 20.64 27.63 46.85
N LEU A 10 19.41 27.11 46.72
CA LEU A 10 18.41 27.12 47.79
C LEU A 10 18.84 26.20 48.95
N LEU A 11 19.38 25.02 48.64
CA LEU A 11 19.96 24.09 49.63
C LEU A 11 21.19 24.68 50.34
N GLY A 12 22.09 25.33 49.59
CA GLY A 12 23.25 26.01 50.18
C GLY A 12 22.84 27.13 51.13
N MET A 13 21.90 27.98 50.70
CA MET A 13 21.39 29.10 51.51
C MET A 13 20.67 28.65 52.77
N THR A 14 19.87 27.58 52.70
CA THR A 14 19.18 27.00 53.88
C THR A 14 20.17 26.38 54.85
N THR A 15 21.21 25.70 54.37
CA THR A 15 22.24 25.09 55.23
C THR A 15 23.04 26.17 55.97
N VAL A 16 23.47 27.24 55.27
CA VAL A 16 24.18 28.37 55.88
C VAL A 16 23.30 29.09 56.91
N SER A 17 22.02 29.30 56.59
CA SER A 17 21.06 29.93 57.50
C SER A 17 20.82 29.10 58.76
N TRP A 18 20.86 27.76 58.65
CA TRP A 18 20.69 26.83 59.77
C TRP A 18 21.90 26.80 60.73
N PHE A 19 23.13 26.77 60.19
CA PHE A 19 24.33 26.88 61.02
C PHE A 19 24.48 28.28 61.64
N GLY A 20 24.17 29.32 60.88
CA GLY A 20 24.22 30.71 61.35
C GLY A 20 23.23 30.99 62.49
N SER A 21 22.01 30.46 62.41
CA SER A 21 21.03 30.59 63.50
C SER A 21 21.44 29.86 64.77
N GLY A 22 22.04 28.66 64.65
CA GLY A 22 22.57 27.91 65.79
C GLY A 22 23.68 28.64 66.55
N ILE A 23 24.62 29.27 65.82
CA ILE A 23 25.71 30.07 66.43
C ILE A 23 25.15 31.35 67.09
N LEU A 24 24.23 32.06 66.42
CA LEU A 24 23.59 33.26 66.96
C LEU A 24 22.85 33.00 68.28
N ILE A 25 22.11 31.89 68.36
CA ILE A 25 21.38 31.51 69.57
C ILE A 25 22.35 31.22 70.73
N GLN A 26 23.51 30.60 70.47
CA GLN A 26 24.52 30.32 71.49
C GLN A 26 25.25 31.57 72.01
N VAL A 27 25.48 32.56 71.13
CA VAL A 27 26.17 33.80 71.50
C VAL A 27 25.25 34.77 72.25
N ILE A 28 23.95 34.78 71.95
CA ILE A 28 23.00 35.76 72.48
C ILE A 28 22.30 35.29 73.77
N TRP A 29 22.05 33.99 73.94
CA TRP A 29 21.32 33.45 75.11
C TRP A 29 22.15 32.42 75.91
N GLY A 30 22.54 32.80 77.13
CA GLY A 30 23.08 31.88 78.14
C GLY A 30 22.05 30.86 78.65
N ASP A 31 22.49 29.93 79.52
CA ASP A 31 21.79 28.69 79.92
C ASP A 31 20.33 28.81 80.39
N THR A 32 19.86 29.98 80.84
CA THR A 32 18.58 30.13 81.55
C THR A 32 17.32 30.32 80.70
N GLY A 33 17.41 30.36 79.35
CA GLY A 33 16.26 30.55 78.45
C GLY A 33 16.05 29.47 77.37
N ARG A 34 16.86 28.41 77.38
CA ARG A 34 16.97 27.43 76.28
C ARG A 34 15.72 26.57 76.06
N GLY A 35 14.95 26.28 77.12
CA GLY A 35 13.74 25.45 77.06
C GLY A 35 12.60 26.10 76.27
N THR A 36 12.22 27.33 76.62
CA THR A 36 11.11 28.06 75.97
C THR A 36 11.41 28.39 74.50
N ILE A 37 12.67 28.67 74.18
CA ILE A 37 13.12 28.84 72.80
C ILE A 37 12.97 27.50 72.04
N GLY A 38 13.40 26.39 72.65
CA GLY A 38 13.21 25.04 72.11
C GLY A 38 11.74 24.71 71.81
N ASP A 39 10.81 25.10 72.69
CA ASP A 39 9.38 24.88 72.51
C ASP A 39 8.79 25.70 71.33
N MET A 40 9.22 26.96 71.17
CA MET A 40 8.83 27.80 70.03
C MET A 40 9.40 27.28 68.70
N PHE A 41 10.66 26.82 68.70
CA PHE A 41 11.25 26.16 67.54
C PHE A 41 10.54 24.84 67.22
N GLY A 42 10.09 24.09 68.22
CA GLY A 42 9.26 22.90 68.05
C GLY A 42 7.92 23.20 67.35
N ALA A 43 7.20 24.23 67.80
CA ALA A 43 5.95 24.67 67.18
C ALA A 43 6.13 25.15 65.73
N ILE A 44 7.21 25.91 65.48
CA ILE A 44 7.57 26.38 64.14
C ILE A 44 7.96 25.21 63.22
N ASN A 45 8.75 24.25 63.71
CA ASN A 45 9.12 23.05 62.96
C ASN A 45 7.92 22.17 62.62
N ALA A 46 6.96 22.04 63.54
CA ALA A 46 5.71 21.33 63.28
C ALA A 46 4.89 22.01 62.17
N LEU A 47 4.81 23.35 62.18
CA LEU A 47 4.14 24.12 61.13
C LEU A 47 4.82 23.96 59.77
N PHE A 48 6.15 24.11 59.71
CA PHE A 48 6.91 23.90 58.46
C PHE A 48 6.80 22.47 57.95
N SER A 49 6.78 21.47 58.84
CA SER A 49 6.56 20.07 58.46
C SER A 49 5.17 19.85 57.87
N GLY A 50 4.13 20.45 58.46
CA GLY A 50 2.76 20.41 57.93
C GLY A 50 2.63 21.09 56.56
N LEU A 51 3.28 22.25 56.38
CA LEU A 51 3.31 22.97 55.10
C LEU A 51 4.09 22.20 54.02
N ALA A 52 5.23 21.60 54.37
CA ALA A 52 5.99 20.73 53.47
C ALA A 52 5.16 19.52 53.03
N PHE A 53 4.44 18.90 53.98
CA PHE A 53 3.53 17.79 53.68
C PHE A 53 2.37 18.22 52.77
N ALA A 54 1.78 19.41 53.01
CA ALA A 54 0.77 19.98 52.12
C ALA A 54 1.31 20.25 50.70
N GLY A 55 2.56 20.72 50.59
CA GLY A 55 3.24 20.90 49.30
C GLY A 55 3.47 19.58 48.55
N ILE A 56 3.81 18.50 49.26
CA ILE A 56 3.94 17.15 48.69
C ILE A 56 2.56 16.66 48.19
N ILE A 57 1.50 16.80 49.00
CA ILE A 57 0.14 16.42 48.59
C ILE A 57 -0.27 17.19 47.33
N TYR A 58 -0.05 18.50 47.29
CA TYR A 58 -0.33 19.32 46.13
C TYR A 58 0.41 18.84 44.87
N THR A 59 1.69 18.51 45.02
CA THR A 59 2.50 17.98 43.91
C THR A 59 1.98 16.64 43.43
N ILE A 60 1.59 15.73 44.34
CA ILE A 60 0.97 14.45 43.98
C ILE A 60 -0.34 14.66 43.23
N MET A 61 -1.16 15.63 43.64
CA MET A 61 -2.40 15.98 42.93
C MET A 61 -2.11 16.46 41.51
N MET A 62 -1.09 17.31 41.33
CA MET A 62 -0.67 17.77 40.01
C MET A 62 -0.17 16.62 39.13
N GLN A 63 0.72 15.77 39.65
CA GLN A 63 1.24 14.60 38.94
C GLN A 63 0.13 13.64 38.52
N ARG A 64 -0.88 13.42 39.37
CA ARG A 64 -2.06 12.60 39.01
C ARG A 64 -2.84 13.21 37.85
N LYS A 65 -2.98 14.54 37.81
CA LYS A 65 -3.63 15.24 36.70
C LYS A 65 -2.83 15.13 35.41
N GLU A 66 -1.51 15.33 35.45
CA GLU A 66 -0.63 15.15 34.29
C GLU A 66 -0.70 13.73 33.74
N LEU A 67 -0.66 12.71 34.60
CA LEU A 67 -0.82 11.31 34.20
C LEU A 67 -2.18 11.02 33.57
N ALA A 68 -3.25 11.67 34.06
CA ALA A 68 -4.59 11.52 33.48
C ALA A 68 -4.64 12.11 32.06
N LEU A 69 -4.10 13.32 31.87
CA LEU A 69 -4.02 13.97 30.57
C LEU A 69 -3.14 13.18 29.60
N GLN A 70 -1.99 12.66 30.05
CA GLN A 70 -1.11 11.85 29.22
C GLN A 70 -1.79 10.55 28.76
N ARG A 71 -2.59 9.91 29.62
CA ARG A 71 -3.39 8.73 29.25
C ARG A 71 -4.45 9.06 28.21
N GLU A 72 -5.07 10.24 28.31
CA GLU A 72 -6.04 10.72 27.34
C GLU A 72 -5.40 10.98 25.97
N GLU A 73 -4.26 11.68 25.94
CA GLU A 73 -3.51 11.93 24.71
C GLU A 73 -3.07 10.63 24.03
N LEU A 74 -2.53 9.67 24.80
CA LEU A 74 -2.17 8.35 24.27
C LEU A 74 -3.37 7.59 23.71
N LYS A 75 -4.56 7.76 24.31
CA LYS A 75 -5.78 7.17 23.79
C LYS A 75 -6.16 7.79 22.45
N LEU A 76 -6.17 9.13 22.36
CA LEU A 76 -6.46 9.85 21.13
C LEU A 76 -5.47 9.50 20.01
N GLN A 77 -4.17 9.41 20.33
CA GLN A 77 -3.14 8.99 19.36
C GLN A 77 -3.39 7.56 18.84
N ARG A 78 -3.75 6.62 19.72
CA ARG A 78 -4.09 5.25 19.31
C ARG A 78 -5.31 5.21 18.40
N ASP A 79 -6.34 5.98 18.73
CA ASP A 79 -7.56 6.07 17.92
C ASP A 79 -7.26 6.66 16.53
N GLU A 80 -6.40 7.69 16.45
CA GLU A 80 -6.00 8.30 15.19
C GLU A 80 -5.15 7.34 14.32
N VAL A 81 -4.21 6.61 14.94
CA VAL A 81 -3.42 5.58 14.24
C VAL A 81 -4.32 4.45 13.73
N ALA A 82 -5.34 4.06 14.49
CA ALA A 82 -6.29 3.05 14.06
C ALA A 82 -7.10 3.51 12.82
N LYS A 83 -7.58 4.76 12.82
CA LYS A 83 -8.25 5.36 11.65
C LYS A 83 -7.33 5.44 10.44
N SER A 84 -6.11 5.93 10.62
CA SER A 84 -5.12 6.00 9.55
C SER A 84 -4.80 4.62 8.95
N THR A 85 -4.70 3.60 9.80
CA THR A 85 -4.47 2.21 9.34
C THR A 85 -5.65 1.70 8.48
N GLN A 86 -6.88 2.05 8.84
CA GLN A 86 -8.07 1.70 8.06
C GLN A 86 -8.10 2.43 6.72
N GLU A 87 -7.79 3.72 6.69
CA GLU A 87 -7.71 4.51 5.44
C GLU A 87 -6.63 3.96 4.49
N LEU A 88 -5.46 3.60 5.03
CA LEU A 88 -4.37 2.98 4.27
C LEU A 88 -4.78 1.63 3.67
N ALA A 89 -5.65 0.86 4.33
CA ALA A 89 -6.15 -0.40 3.79
C ALA A 89 -6.99 -0.15 2.52
N GLY A 90 -7.89 0.84 2.55
CA GLY A 90 -8.68 1.23 1.37
C GLY A 90 -7.81 1.79 0.24
N GLN A 91 -6.82 2.63 0.57
CA GLN A 91 -5.87 3.14 -0.43
C GLN A 91 -5.05 2.03 -1.08
N ARG A 92 -4.64 1.01 -0.32
CA ARG A 92 -3.90 -0.14 -0.85
C ARG A 92 -4.72 -0.91 -1.87
N GLU A 93 -5.99 -1.15 -1.59
CA GLU A 93 -6.91 -1.83 -2.52
C GLU A 93 -7.07 -1.03 -3.83
N GLN A 94 -7.30 0.27 -3.72
CA GLN A 94 -7.41 1.16 -4.88
C GLN A 94 -6.11 1.19 -5.69
N MET A 95 -4.95 1.21 -5.02
CA MET A 95 -3.64 1.22 -5.69
C MET A 95 -3.37 -0.08 -6.44
N GLU A 96 -3.77 -1.23 -5.89
CA GLU A 96 -3.64 -2.52 -6.60
C GLU A 96 -4.54 -2.56 -7.84
N PHE A 97 -5.75 -1.99 -7.77
CA PHE A 97 -6.62 -1.85 -8.94
C PHE A 97 -6.00 -0.94 -10.01
N GLN A 98 -5.49 0.23 -9.62
CA GLN A 98 -4.81 1.15 -10.55
C GLN A 98 -3.55 0.53 -11.17
N ARG A 99 -2.78 -0.24 -10.39
CA ARG A 99 -1.61 -0.97 -10.88
C ARG A 99 -1.99 -2.00 -11.92
N PHE A 100 -3.09 -2.72 -11.68
CA PHE A 100 -3.67 -3.64 -12.66
C PHE A 100 -4.05 -2.89 -13.95
N GLU A 101 -4.86 -1.83 -13.86
CA GLU A 101 -5.31 -1.05 -15.03
C GLU A 101 -4.14 -0.54 -15.84
N THR A 102 -3.15 0.06 -15.17
CA THR A 102 -1.94 0.58 -15.81
C THR A 102 -1.20 -0.54 -16.55
N THR A 103 -1.04 -1.70 -15.93
CA THR A 103 -0.36 -2.85 -16.55
C THR A 103 -1.16 -3.39 -17.73
N PHE A 104 -2.48 -3.52 -17.59
CA PHE A 104 -3.37 -3.97 -18.66
C PHE A 104 -3.29 -3.04 -19.89
N PHE A 105 -3.46 -1.74 -19.72
CA PHE A 105 -3.41 -0.79 -20.83
C PHE A 105 -2.01 -0.72 -21.46
N ASN A 106 -0.94 -0.87 -20.67
CA ASN A 106 0.41 -1.01 -21.21
C ASN A 106 0.56 -2.27 -22.07
N LEU A 107 0.02 -3.42 -21.64
CA LEU A 107 0.04 -4.64 -22.44
C LEU A 107 -0.77 -4.50 -23.73
N VAL A 108 -1.94 -3.86 -23.69
CA VAL A 108 -2.75 -3.56 -24.88
C VAL A 108 -2.02 -2.62 -25.83
N LYS A 109 -1.28 -1.63 -25.30
CA LYS A 109 -0.42 -0.77 -26.11
C LYS A 109 0.71 -1.57 -26.78
N VAL A 110 1.41 -2.41 -26.01
CA VAL A 110 2.44 -3.32 -26.56
C VAL A 110 1.87 -4.22 -27.66
N TYR A 111 0.65 -4.72 -27.49
CA TYR A 111 -0.04 -5.47 -28.56
C TYR A 111 -0.23 -4.63 -29.82
N GLY A 112 -0.70 -3.39 -29.69
CA GLY A 112 -0.82 -2.46 -30.81
C GLY A 112 0.51 -2.14 -31.49
N ASP A 113 1.58 -1.97 -30.69
CA ASP A 113 2.94 -1.72 -31.18
C ASP A 113 3.45 -2.93 -31.98
N VAL A 114 3.33 -4.15 -31.43
CA VAL A 114 3.67 -5.41 -32.13
C VAL A 114 2.91 -5.50 -33.45
N VAL A 115 1.61 -5.24 -33.46
CA VAL A 115 0.81 -5.23 -34.68
C VAL A 115 1.35 -4.20 -35.68
N SER A 116 1.70 -3.00 -35.25
CA SER A 116 2.17 -1.90 -36.13
C SER A 116 3.56 -2.13 -36.73
N GLU A 117 4.41 -2.89 -36.04
CA GLU A 117 5.79 -3.19 -36.44
C GLU A 117 5.89 -4.40 -37.38
N ILE A 118 4.89 -5.29 -37.32
CA ILE A 118 4.76 -6.44 -38.20
C ILE A 118 4.74 -6.01 -39.68
N SER A 119 5.61 -6.63 -40.49
CA SER A 119 5.73 -6.35 -41.92
C SER A 119 6.12 -7.57 -42.73
N ILE A 120 5.55 -7.67 -43.94
CA ILE A 120 5.87 -8.72 -44.94
C ILE A 120 5.93 -8.08 -46.33
N GLY A 121 7.15 -7.92 -46.84
CA GLY A 121 7.41 -7.20 -48.08
C GLY A 121 6.88 -5.77 -47.99
N THR A 122 5.92 -5.41 -48.83
CA THR A 122 5.28 -4.08 -48.83
C THR A 122 4.13 -3.92 -47.84
N ALA A 123 3.62 -5.02 -47.25
CA ALA A 123 2.51 -4.92 -46.29
C ALA A 123 3.04 -4.63 -44.90
N ARG A 124 2.34 -3.76 -44.17
CA ARG A 124 2.66 -3.39 -42.80
C ARG A 124 1.42 -3.35 -41.94
N GLY A 125 1.58 -3.57 -40.64
CA GLY A 125 0.46 -3.45 -39.73
C GLY A 125 -0.59 -4.51 -39.98
N ARG A 126 -1.86 -4.10 -39.94
CA ARG A 126 -3.00 -4.99 -40.15
C ARG A 126 -3.10 -5.60 -41.55
N GLU A 127 -2.47 -4.99 -42.56
CA GLU A 127 -2.44 -5.55 -43.93
C GLU A 127 -1.72 -6.91 -43.99
N VAL A 128 -0.79 -7.14 -43.05
CA VAL A 128 -0.07 -8.42 -42.96
C VAL A 128 -1.03 -9.55 -42.65
N PHE A 129 -2.02 -9.35 -41.77
CA PHE A 129 -2.99 -10.40 -41.45
C PHE A 129 -3.85 -10.77 -42.66
N ILE A 130 -4.15 -9.82 -43.55
CA ILE A 130 -4.83 -10.11 -44.82
C ILE A 130 -3.96 -11.02 -45.70
N LYS A 131 -2.66 -10.73 -45.81
CA LYS A 131 -1.72 -11.59 -46.57
C LYS A 131 -1.59 -12.98 -45.97
N VAL A 132 -1.49 -13.08 -44.64
CA VAL A 132 -1.43 -14.36 -43.93
C VAL A 132 -2.72 -15.15 -44.16
N MET A 133 -3.88 -14.52 -44.08
CA MET A 133 -5.18 -15.15 -44.35
C MET A 133 -5.30 -15.63 -45.80
N ASN A 134 -4.87 -14.84 -46.78
CA ASN A 134 -4.83 -15.27 -48.17
C ASN A 134 -3.91 -16.48 -48.37
N ASN A 135 -2.75 -16.50 -47.72
CA ASN A 135 -1.85 -17.64 -47.75
C ASN A 135 -2.47 -18.89 -47.09
N LEU A 136 -3.23 -18.70 -46.00
CA LEU A 136 -3.98 -19.77 -45.35
C LEU A 136 -5.02 -20.38 -46.28
N HIS A 137 -5.81 -19.57 -46.97
CA HIS A 137 -6.78 -20.03 -47.95
C HIS A 137 -6.13 -20.76 -49.13
N GLN A 138 -5.00 -20.27 -49.64
CA GLN A 138 -4.26 -20.89 -50.75
C GLN A 138 -3.69 -22.26 -50.38
N ASN A 139 -3.37 -22.49 -49.11
CA ASN A 139 -2.84 -23.75 -48.60
C ASN A 139 -3.93 -24.62 -47.95
N ASN A 140 -5.16 -24.61 -48.51
CA ASN A 140 -6.29 -25.43 -48.05
C ASN A 140 -6.62 -25.28 -46.55
N ASN A 141 -6.43 -24.07 -46.00
CA ASN A 141 -6.62 -23.76 -44.57
C ASN A 141 -5.67 -24.51 -43.62
N ASP A 142 -4.52 -24.99 -44.10
CA ASP A 142 -3.47 -25.59 -43.25
C ASP A 142 -2.75 -24.49 -42.44
N PHE A 143 -3.26 -24.23 -41.24
CA PHE A 143 -2.68 -23.24 -40.34
C PHE A 143 -1.29 -23.61 -39.87
N GLU A 144 -0.97 -24.89 -39.67
CA GLU A 144 0.35 -25.30 -39.18
C GLU A 144 1.44 -25.02 -40.23
N PHE A 145 1.14 -25.28 -41.50
CA PHE A 145 2.04 -24.93 -42.60
C PHE A 145 2.29 -23.42 -42.68
N VAL A 146 1.21 -22.61 -42.68
CA VAL A 146 1.32 -21.15 -42.75
C VAL A 146 2.01 -20.57 -41.51
N PHE A 147 1.68 -21.08 -40.32
CA PHE A 147 2.30 -20.65 -39.08
C PHE A 147 3.81 -20.92 -39.07
N LYS A 148 4.27 -22.06 -39.61
CA LYS A 148 5.70 -22.33 -39.76
C LYS A 148 6.38 -21.33 -40.69
N GLY A 149 5.74 -20.95 -41.80
CA GLY A 149 6.26 -19.96 -42.75
C GLY A 149 6.40 -18.55 -42.17
N PHE A 150 5.51 -18.17 -41.24
CA PHE A 150 5.49 -16.85 -40.60
C PHE A 150 5.81 -16.90 -39.10
N HIS A 151 6.49 -17.95 -38.64
CA HIS A 151 6.59 -18.26 -37.20
C HIS A 151 7.18 -17.11 -36.40
N TYR A 152 8.31 -16.55 -36.85
CA TYR A 152 8.97 -15.43 -36.17
C TYR A 152 8.02 -14.24 -35.95
N LEU A 153 7.18 -13.96 -36.95
CA LEU A 153 6.28 -12.82 -36.95
C LEU A 153 5.02 -13.07 -36.10
N LEU A 154 4.38 -14.23 -36.30
CA LEU A 154 3.11 -14.55 -35.64
C LEU A 154 3.28 -15.00 -34.18
N ASN A 155 4.42 -15.59 -33.83
CA ASN A 155 4.64 -16.10 -32.47
C ASN A 155 4.64 -14.97 -31.43
N HIS A 156 5.33 -13.86 -31.71
CA HIS A 156 5.32 -12.70 -30.82
C HIS A 156 3.91 -12.12 -30.67
N TYR A 157 3.19 -11.95 -31.79
CA TYR A 157 1.81 -11.49 -31.82
C TYR A 157 0.87 -12.35 -30.96
N PHE A 158 0.86 -13.67 -31.17
CA PHE A 158 -0.01 -14.56 -30.42
C PHE A 158 0.34 -14.59 -28.94
N ASN A 159 1.62 -14.62 -28.60
CA ASN A 159 2.06 -14.62 -27.21
C ASN A 159 1.64 -13.34 -26.48
N THR A 160 1.67 -12.18 -27.13
CA THR A 160 1.19 -10.95 -26.52
C THR A 160 -0.32 -11.01 -26.28
N ALA A 161 -1.10 -11.51 -27.26
CA ALA A 161 -2.55 -11.67 -27.10
C ALA A 161 -2.91 -12.64 -25.97
N THR A 162 -2.27 -13.81 -25.89
CA THR A 162 -2.51 -14.79 -24.82
C THR A 162 -2.06 -14.27 -23.46
N THR A 163 -0.94 -13.56 -23.39
CA THR A 163 -0.45 -12.94 -22.16
C THR A 163 -1.46 -11.95 -21.59
N ILE A 164 -2.10 -11.12 -22.43
CA ILE A 164 -3.15 -10.19 -21.98
C ILE A 164 -4.31 -10.96 -21.35
N VAL A 165 -4.82 -11.98 -22.05
CA VAL A 165 -5.97 -12.76 -21.57
C VAL A 165 -5.63 -13.50 -20.27
N GLU A 166 -4.46 -14.13 -20.20
CA GLU A 166 -3.99 -14.82 -19.00
C GLU A 166 -3.75 -13.86 -17.83
N TYR A 167 -3.20 -12.67 -18.09
CA TYR A 167 -2.95 -11.66 -17.07
C TYR A 167 -4.26 -11.24 -16.40
N VAL A 168 -5.30 -10.96 -17.19
CA VAL A 168 -6.64 -10.63 -16.69
C VAL A 168 -7.25 -11.82 -15.94
N HIS A 169 -7.18 -13.03 -16.50
CA HIS A 169 -7.76 -14.22 -15.89
C HIS A 169 -7.19 -14.55 -14.50
N LYS A 170 -5.85 -14.49 -14.39
CA LYS A 170 -5.09 -14.86 -13.18
C LYS A 170 -5.11 -13.77 -12.11
N HIS A 171 -5.55 -12.55 -12.42
CA HIS A 171 -5.51 -11.45 -11.47
C HIS A 171 -6.52 -11.63 -10.33
N LYS A 172 -6.04 -11.57 -9.08
CA LYS A 172 -6.85 -11.88 -7.88
C LYS A 172 -7.75 -10.74 -7.42
N VAL A 173 -7.39 -9.50 -7.75
CA VAL A 173 -8.14 -8.30 -7.34
C VAL A 173 -9.43 -8.14 -8.13
N LEU A 174 -9.47 -8.67 -9.36
CA LEU A 174 -10.64 -8.51 -10.22
C LEU A 174 -11.74 -9.51 -9.88
N ILE A 175 -12.96 -8.99 -9.78
CA ILE A 175 -14.16 -9.82 -9.84
C ILE A 175 -14.42 -10.28 -11.28
N GLU A 176 -15.18 -11.36 -11.45
CA GLU A 176 -15.38 -11.97 -12.78
C GLU A 176 -16.05 -11.01 -13.79
N SER A 177 -16.95 -10.10 -13.34
CA SER A 177 -17.52 -9.09 -14.23
C SER A 177 -16.48 -8.15 -14.81
N ASP A 178 -15.50 -7.74 -13.99
CA ASP A 178 -14.43 -6.83 -14.43
C ASP A 178 -13.52 -7.56 -15.42
N LYS A 179 -13.17 -8.83 -15.14
CA LYS A 179 -12.39 -9.65 -16.07
C LYS A 179 -13.05 -9.72 -17.45
N GLN A 180 -14.35 -10.04 -17.49
CA GLN A 180 -15.13 -10.07 -18.75
C GLN A 180 -15.08 -8.72 -19.47
N GLN A 181 -15.20 -7.61 -18.74
CA GLN A 181 -15.15 -6.26 -19.30
C GLN A 181 -13.77 -5.93 -19.90
N TYR A 182 -12.68 -6.22 -19.19
CA TYR A 182 -11.31 -5.99 -19.70
C TYR A 182 -10.96 -6.86 -20.91
N ILE A 183 -11.39 -8.12 -20.92
CA ILE A 183 -11.22 -8.98 -22.10
C ILE A 183 -12.02 -8.43 -23.29
N LYS A 184 -13.24 -7.93 -23.06
CA LYS A 184 -14.03 -7.27 -24.11
C LYS A 184 -13.35 -6.01 -24.64
N PHE A 185 -12.73 -5.19 -23.78
CA PHE A 185 -11.94 -4.04 -24.20
C PHE A 185 -10.78 -4.46 -25.09
N PHE A 186 -9.99 -5.45 -24.66
CA PHE A 186 -8.91 -5.97 -25.49
C PHE A 186 -9.42 -6.50 -26.84
N ARG A 187 -10.47 -7.34 -26.82
CA ARG A 187 -11.09 -7.89 -28.03
C ARG A 187 -11.54 -6.82 -29.01
N SER A 188 -12.06 -5.69 -28.54
CA SER A 188 -12.49 -4.59 -29.44
C SER A 188 -11.34 -3.95 -30.24
N GLN A 189 -10.07 -4.17 -29.87
CA GLN A 189 -8.90 -3.70 -30.60
C GLN A 189 -8.48 -4.61 -31.76
N ILE A 190 -9.07 -5.81 -31.83
CA ILE A 190 -8.65 -6.91 -32.71
C ILE A 190 -9.54 -6.92 -33.95
N SER A 191 -8.92 -6.91 -35.14
CA SER A 191 -9.66 -7.03 -36.40
C SER A 191 -10.21 -8.44 -36.63
N GLU A 192 -11.12 -8.57 -37.60
CA GLU A 192 -11.73 -9.86 -37.94
C GLU A 192 -10.68 -10.90 -38.39
N TYR A 193 -9.73 -10.50 -39.24
CA TYR A 193 -8.64 -11.39 -39.68
C TYR A 193 -7.75 -11.84 -38.52
N GLU A 194 -7.42 -10.90 -37.62
CA GLU A 194 -6.66 -11.18 -36.40
C GLU A 194 -7.41 -12.17 -35.50
N LEU A 195 -8.73 -12.02 -35.35
CA LEU A 195 -9.57 -12.90 -34.55
C LEU A 195 -9.60 -14.33 -35.08
N ILE A 196 -9.73 -14.50 -36.41
CA ILE A 196 -9.69 -15.82 -37.04
C ILE A 196 -8.33 -16.48 -36.80
N LEU A 197 -7.24 -15.73 -36.97
CA LEU A 197 -5.89 -16.25 -36.74
C LEU A 197 -5.65 -16.62 -35.27
N ILE A 198 -6.16 -15.83 -34.33
CA ILE A 198 -6.13 -16.16 -32.89
C ILE A 198 -6.93 -17.45 -32.64
N TYR A 199 -8.12 -17.59 -33.23
CA TYR A 199 -8.91 -18.82 -33.11
C TYR A 199 -8.12 -20.04 -33.60
N CYS A 200 -7.55 -19.99 -34.81
CA CYS A 200 -6.71 -21.06 -35.35
C CYS A 200 -5.53 -21.41 -34.43
N PHE A 201 -4.87 -20.38 -33.86
CA PHE A 201 -3.75 -20.58 -32.95
C PHE A 201 -4.19 -21.24 -31.64
N THR A 202 -5.25 -20.73 -31.00
CA THR A 202 -5.76 -21.27 -29.73
C THR A 202 -6.27 -22.70 -29.87
N ASN A 203 -6.82 -23.06 -31.03
CA ASN A 203 -7.33 -24.41 -31.28
C ASN A 203 -6.27 -25.52 -31.25
N ARG A 204 -4.97 -25.15 -31.26
CA ARG A 204 -3.84 -26.08 -31.08
C ARG A 204 -3.66 -26.50 -29.62
N ASN A 205 -4.26 -25.78 -28.66
CA ASN A 205 -4.16 -26.03 -27.24
C ASN A 205 -5.54 -25.93 -26.57
N ILE A 206 -6.07 -27.06 -26.12
CA ILE A 206 -7.43 -27.16 -25.54
C ILE A 206 -7.59 -26.24 -24.32
N GLU A 207 -6.60 -26.14 -23.45
CA GLU A 207 -6.67 -25.27 -22.26
C GLU A 207 -6.78 -23.80 -22.67
N LEU A 208 -5.96 -23.38 -23.63
CA LEU A 208 -5.96 -22.02 -24.14
C LEU A 208 -7.27 -21.69 -24.88
N LEU A 209 -7.76 -22.59 -25.73
CA LEU A 209 -9.05 -22.43 -26.38
C LEU A 209 -10.18 -22.28 -25.35
N SER A 210 -10.22 -23.15 -24.35
CA SER A 210 -11.23 -23.12 -23.29
C SER A 210 -11.25 -21.80 -22.53
N LEU A 211 -10.07 -21.21 -22.28
CA LEU A 211 -9.94 -19.90 -21.64
C LEU A 211 -10.55 -18.79 -22.50
N PHE A 212 -10.28 -18.78 -23.80
CA PHE A 212 -10.83 -17.77 -24.70
C PHE A 212 -12.34 -17.95 -24.89
N GLU A 213 -12.84 -19.18 -24.96
CA GLU A 213 -14.27 -19.49 -25.02
C GLU A 213 -14.99 -19.11 -23.73
N TYR A 214 -14.37 -19.28 -22.57
CA TYR A 214 -14.90 -18.82 -21.28
C TYR A 214 -15.23 -17.32 -21.28
N TYR A 215 -14.39 -16.51 -21.95
CA TYR A 215 -14.63 -15.08 -22.14
C TYR A 215 -15.45 -14.72 -23.38
N LYS A 216 -16.03 -15.72 -24.06
CA LYS A 216 -16.78 -15.55 -25.32
C LYS A 216 -16.00 -14.75 -26.37
N PHE A 217 -14.68 -14.90 -26.39
CA PHE A 217 -13.79 -14.07 -27.22
C PHE A 217 -14.11 -14.17 -28.72
N PHE A 218 -14.62 -15.32 -29.15
CA PHE A 218 -14.97 -15.67 -30.53
C PHE A 218 -16.49 -15.64 -30.82
N GLU A 219 -17.30 -14.94 -30.02
CA GLU A 219 -18.76 -14.89 -30.20
C GLU A 219 -19.19 -14.33 -31.57
N GLU A 220 -18.42 -13.39 -32.11
CA GLU A 220 -18.68 -12.77 -33.43
C GLU A 220 -18.27 -13.65 -34.63
N LEU A 221 -17.48 -14.72 -34.41
CA LEU A 221 -17.14 -15.64 -35.48
C LEU A 221 -18.35 -16.54 -35.80
N ASN A 222 -18.79 -16.53 -37.05
CA ASN A 222 -19.86 -17.41 -37.51
C ASN A 222 -19.44 -18.90 -37.44
N ASP A 223 -20.44 -19.79 -37.37
CA ASP A 223 -20.21 -21.22 -37.19
C ASP A 223 -19.50 -21.87 -38.40
N THR A 224 -19.71 -21.31 -39.60
CA THR A 224 -19.02 -21.75 -40.81
C THR A 224 -17.51 -21.55 -40.69
N VAL A 225 -17.06 -20.36 -40.27
CA VAL A 225 -15.65 -20.03 -40.04
C VAL A 225 -15.07 -20.92 -38.95
N LYS A 226 -15.78 -21.09 -37.83
CA LYS A 226 -15.34 -21.97 -36.74
C LYS A 226 -15.14 -23.42 -37.19
N THR A 227 -16.01 -23.91 -38.07
CA THR A 227 -15.94 -25.27 -38.64
C THR A 227 -14.82 -25.39 -39.67
N THR A 228 -14.66 -24.40 -40.56
CA THR A 228 -13.61 -24.38 -41.59
C THR A 228 -12.20 -24.41 -41.01
N TYR A 229 -11.98 -23.74 -39.88
CA TYR A 229 -10.68 -23.65 -39.22
C TYR A 229 -10.56 -24.52 -37.97
N LYS A 230 -11.49 -25.46 -37.79
CA LYS A 230 -11.36 -26.42 -36.70
C LYS A 230 -10.26 -27.41 -37.05
N ILE A 231 -9.19 -27.46 -36.25
CA ILE A 231 -8.17 -28.50 -36.38
C ILE A 231 -8.83 -29.80 -35.92
N SER A 232 -8.87 -30.80 -36.81
CA SER A 232 -9.39 -32.14 -36.56
C SER A 232 -8.48 -32.95 -35.64
#